data_AF-X0Q9T5-F1
#
_entry.id   AF-X0Q9T5-F1
#
_cell.length_a   1.000
_cell.length_b   1.000
_cell.length_c   1.000
_cell.angle_alpha   90.00
_cell.angle_beta   90.00
_cell.angle_gamma   90.00
#
_symmetry.space_group_name_H-M   'P 1'
#
loop_
_entity.id
_entity.type
_entity.pdbx_description
1 polymer ?
#
loop_
_entity_poly.entity_id
_entity_poly.type
_entity_poly.pdbx_seq_one_letter_code
_entity_poly.pdbx_strand_id
1 'polypeptide(L)'
;MKKISENTGWIIATLTIIVTFALLFIALYANSVTVKVNQLNIRSGPAVTYSVKAKAKHGEQLQVISRQGNWIKVIYKHRTIGWVASWLVTNGHIKDVTQLSEATVVLDPGHGGSDSGALSANGREEKTYTLIFANLVAKKLRARGAKVIMTRHSDTTVPLYKRPQVATTNSANAFISFHFDSSDVANTASGFTCYYYHAGDSKKLAQAVNQKMTDLPLTNRGTNFGNYLVIRDNAIPAILIEGGYINTDRDFRMIQSSAYQNKVADDVVAGLQAYFKTH
;
A
#
# COMPACT_ATOMS: atom_id res chain seq x y z
N MET A 1 62.64 -7.39 30.50
CA MET A 1 61.17 -7.59 30.64
C MET A 1 60.32 -6.33 30.44
N LYS A 2 60.87 -5.09 30.39
CA LYS A 2 60.08 -3.84 30.21
C LYS A 2 59.52 -3.57 28.80
N LYS A 3 60.06 -4.20 27.75
CA LYS A 3 59.74 -3.89 26.34
C LYS A 3 58.46 -4.58 25.82
N ILE A 4 57.99 -5.63 26.51
CA ILE A 4 56.80 -6.40 26.08
C ILE A 4 55.52 -5.72 26.56
N SER A 5 55.50 -5.12 27.75
CA SER A 5 54.32 -4.44 28.31
C SER A 5 53.91 -3.18 27.54
N GLU A 6 54.87 -2.45 26.96
CA GLU A 6 54.59 -1.26 26.15
C GLU A 6 53.86 -1.62 24.85
N ASN A 7 54.26 -2.71 24.17
CA ASN A 7 53.59 -3.18 22.96
C ASN A 7 52.19 -3.72 23.24
N THR A 8 51.96 -4.37 24.38
CA THR A 8 50.64 -4.87 24.76
C THR A 8 49.63 -3.73 24.96
N GLY A 9 50.06 -2.61 25.56
CA GLY A 9 49.22 -1.42 25.73
C GLY A 9 48.77 -0.81 24.40
N TRP A 10 49.69 -0.66 23.44
CA TRP A 10 49.37 -0.15 22.11
C TRP A 10 48.47 -1.08 21.30
N ILE A 11 48.67 -2.40 21.41
CA ILE A 11 47.83 -3.40 20.76
C ILE A 11 46.40 -3.33 21.33
N ILE A 12 46.24 -3.28 22.65
CA ILE A 12 44.92 -3.18 23.29
C ILE A 12 44.22 -1.86 22.93
N ALA A 13 44.93 -0.73 22.95
CA ALA A 13 44.37 0.57 22.57
C ALA A 13 43.90 0.57 21.10
N THR A 14 44.72 0.02 20.20
CA THR A 14 44.38 -0.08 18.77
C THR A 14 43.18 -1.00 18.53
N LEU A 15 43.13 -2.17 19.19
CA LEU A 15 42.00 -3.08 19.10
C LEU A 15 40.71 -2.43 19.61
N THR A 16 40.80 -1.70 20.73
CA THR A 16 39.66 -1.00 21.33
C THR A 16 39.11 0.06 20.38
N ILE A 17 39.98 0.84 19.73
CA ILE A 17 39.57 1.83 18.73
C ILE A 17 38.89 1.14 17.54
N ILE A 18 39.46 0.06 17.00
CA ILE A 18 38.87 -0.69 15.87
C ILE A 18 37.49 -1.23 16.22
N VAL A 19 37.35 -1.88 17.38
CA VAL A 19 36.07 -2.43 17.84
C VAL A 19 35.05 -1.32 18.07
N THR A 20 35.46 -0.19 18.65
CA THR A 20 34.56 0.95 18.90
C THR A 20 34.08 1.57 17.59
N PHE A 21 34.98 1.76 16.61
CA PHE A 21 34.60 2.23 15.26
C PHE A 21 33.69 1.23 14.54
N ALA A 22 33.97 -0.08 14.65
CA ALA A 22 33.11 -1.11 14.07
C ALA A 22 31.70 -1.10 14.70
N LEU A 23 31.61 -0.98 16.03
CA LEU A 23 30.32 -0.90 16.74
C LEU A 23 29.57 0.40 16.41
N LEU A 24 30.27 1.54 16.31
CA LEU A 24 29.68 2.81 15.91
C LEU A 24 29.16 2.74 14.47
N PHE A 25 29.92 2.12 13.57
CA PHE A 25 29.53 1.92 12.18
C PHE A 25 28.31 1.00 12.08
N ILE A 26 28.27 -0.11 12.83
CA ILE A 26 27.11 -1.00 12.93
C ILE A 26 25.89 -0.25 13.47
N ALA A 27 26.04 0.54 14.53
CA ALA A 27 24.93 1.32 15.11
C ALA A 27 24.39 2.39 14.14
N LEU A 28 25.26 3.06 13.40
CA LEU A 28 24.88 4.03 12.37
C LEU A 28 24.19 3.37 11.16
N TYR A 29 24.64 2.18 10.77
CA TYR A 29 23.98 1.39 9.73
C TYR A 29 22.64 0.81 10.19
N ALA A 30 22.54 0.39 11.46
CA ALA A 30 21.32 -0.16 12.03
C ALA A 30 20.20 0.88 12.14
N ASN A 31 20.53 2.18 12.24
CA ASN A 31 19.55 3.26 12.31
C ASN A 31 19.33 3.93 10.94
N SER A 32 18.85 3.15 9.97
CA SER A 32 18.53 3.63 8.63
C SER A 32 17.05 3.46 8.28
N VAL A 33 16.62 4.17 7.25
CA VAL A 33 15.32 3.99 6.61
C VAL A 33 15.50 3.77 5.11
N THR A 34 14.70 2.87 4.53
CA THR A 34 14.72 2.56 3.10
C THR A 34 13.62 3.32 2.36
N VAL A 35 13.95 3.92 1.22
CA VAL A 35 13.02 4.67 0.38
C VAL A 35 12.00 3.73 -0.30
N LYS A 36 10.70 4.03 -0.13
CA LYS A 36 9.57 3.23 -0.70
C LYS A 36 9.06 3.72 -2.05
N VAL A 37 9.49 4.89 -2.51
CA VAL A 37 8.97 5.54 -3.73
C VAL A 37 10.05 5.67 -4.78
N ASN A 38 9.66 5.69 -6.07
CA ASN A 38 10.60 5.84 -7.19
C ASN A 38 11.51 7.07 -7.05
N GLN A 39 10.96 8.17 -6.51
CA GLN A 39 11.70 9.40 -6.25
C GLN A 39 11.20 10.07 -4.96
N LEU A 40 12.07 10.12 -3.96
CA LEU A 40 11.83 10.80 -2.69
C LEU A 40 12.57 12.13 -2.66
N ASN A 41 11.84 13.23 -2.47
CA ASN A 41 12.43 14.54 -2.23
C ASN A 41 12.97 14.62 -0.79
N ILE A 42 14.27 14.90 -0.66
CA ILE A 42 14.92 15.24 0.61
C ILE A 42 14.93 16.76 0.72
N ARG A 43 14.22 17.30 1.71
CA ARG A 43 13.94 18.74 1.84
C ARG A 43 14.81 19.42 2.88
N SER A 44 14.90 20.75 2.81
CA SER A 44 15.65 21.56 3.79
C SER A 44 14.99 21.65 5.17
N GLY A 45 13.69 21.39 5.28
CA GLY A 45 12.93 21.40 6.53
C GLY A 45 11.75 20.41 6.55
N PRO A 46 11.11 20.21 7.72
CA PRO A 46 10.07 19.21 7.95
C PRO A 46 8.69 19.67 7.47
N ALA A 47 8.59 20.11 6.22
CA ALA A 47 7.33 20.38 5.54
C ALA A 47 7.50 20.29 4.01
N VAL A 48 6.39 20.05 3.29
CA VAL A 48 6.40 19.95 1.83
C VAL A 48 6.73 21.27 1.12
N THR A 49 6.64 22.40 1.81
CA THR A 49 6.94 23.75 1.32
C THR A 49 8.43 24.07 1.30
N TYR A 50 9.26 23.34 2.06
CA TYR A 50 10.70 23.55 2.07
C TYR A 50 11.37 23.12 0.76
N SER A 51 12.44 23.83 0.38
CA SER A 51 13.22 23.57 -0.83
C SER A 51 13.79 22.14 -0.86
N VAL A 52 13.82 21.54 -2.05
CA VAL A 52 14.38 20.20 -2.26
C VAL A 52 15.90 20.31 -2.36
N LYS A 53 16.62 19.59 -1.50
CA LYS A 53 18.09 19.54 -1.47
C LYS A 53 18.65 18.37 -2.28
N ALA A 54 17.92 17.26 -2.33
CA ALA A 54 18.32 16.07 -3.08
C ALA A 54 17.10 15.19 -3.39
N LYS A 55 17.32 14.19 -4.24
CA LYS A 55 16.34 13.16 -4.57
C LYS A 55 16.97 11.78 -4.35
N ALA A 56 16.27 10.92 -3.63
CA ALA A 56 16.64 9.52 -3.43
C ALA A 56 15.69 8.59 -4.22
N LYS A 57 16.21 7.46 -4.68
CA LYS A 57 15.48 6.45 -5.46
C LYS A 57 14.96 5.35 -4.55
N HIS A 58 13.99 4.59 -5.04
CA HIS A 58 13.48 3.38 -4.39
C HIS A 58 14.63 2.46 -3.95
N GLY A 59 14.54 1.91 -2.74
CA GLY A 59 15.52 0.97 -2.19
C GLY A 59 16.79 1.61 -1.61
N GLU A 60 17.08 2.89 -1.89
CA GLU A 60 18.21 3.57 -1.26
C GLU A 60 17.97 3.70 0.26
N GLN A 61 19.04 3.51 1.03
CA GLN A 61 19.01 3.72 2.49
C GLN A 61 19.44 5.12 2.86
N LEU A 62 18.72 5.70 3.83
CA LEU A 62 18.98 7.00 4.42
C LEU A 62 19.28 6.79 5.90
N GLN A 63 20.43 7.29 6.38
CA GLN A 63 20.76 7.18 7.80
C GLN A 63 19.89 8.16 8.58
N VAL A 64 19.23 7.69 9.64
CA VAL A 64 18.34 8.51 10.46
C VAL A 64 19.16 9.28 11.50
N ILE A 65 18.97 10.60 11.53
CA ILE A 65 19.51 11.48 12.58
C ILE A 65 18.48 11.64 13.70
N SER A 66 17.26 12.05 13.34
CA SER A 66 16.22 12.38 14.32
C SER A 66 14.83 12.33 13.68
N ARG A 67 13.78 12.34 14.52
CA ARG A 67 12.38 12.38 14.09
C ARG A 67 11.69 13.59 14.69
N GLN A 68 10.83 14.25 13.92
CA GLN A 68 10.01 15.38 14.36
C GLN A 68 8.63 15.27 13.72
N GLY A 69 7.64 14.88 14.53
CA GLY A 69 6.30 14.55 14.01
C GLY A 69 6.37 13.50 12.89
N ASN A 70 5.76 13.80 11.74
CA ASN A 70 5.74 12.89 10.59
C ASN A 70 6.99 13.00 9.69
N TRP A 71 8.04 13.70 10.13
CA TRP A 71 9.26 13.94 9.35
C TRP A 71 10.48 13.30 10.01
N ILE A 72 11.39 12.81 9.17
CA ILE A 72 12.62 12.15 9.57
C ILE A 72 13.78 12.96 9.01
N LYS A 73 14.67 13.41 9.88
CA LYS A 73 15.92 14.04 9.50
C LYS A 73 16.92 12.94 9.16
N VAL A 74 17.50 13.01 7.97
CA VAL A 74 18.34 11.96 7.41
C VAL A 74 19.65 12.48 6.83
N ILE A 75 20.66 11.61 6.76
CA ILE A 75 21.86 11.77 5.95
C ILE A 75 21.71 10.92 4.70
N TYR A 76 21.93 11.54 3.54
CA TYR A 76 21.91 10.89 2.23
C TYR A 76 23.28 11.02 1.55
N LYS A 77 23.83 9.88 1.09
CA LYS A 77 25.14 9.75 0.42
C LYS A 77 26.29 10.45 1.16
N HIS A 78 26.26 10.40 2.49
CA HIS A 78 27.26 10.99 3.39
C HIS A 78 27.50 12.50 3.22
N ARG A 79 26.61 13.22 2.52
CA ARG A 79 26.82 14.65 2.17
C ARG A 79 25.58 15.51 2.40
N THR A 80 24.40 14.96 2.15
CA THR A 80 23.16 15.74 2.21
C THR A 80 22.41 15.44 3.50
N ILE A 81 22.33 16.44 4.39
CA ILE A 81 21.40 16.42 5.51
C ILE A 81 20.10 17.08 5.08
N GLY A 82 18.98 16.41 5.29
CA GLY A 82 17.65 16.96 5.01
C GLY A 82 16.53 16.16 5.67
N TRP A 83 15.31 16.47 5.28
CA TRP A 83 14.10 15.90 5.86
C TRP A 83 13.31 15.12 4.82
N VAL A 84 12.84 13.95 5.22
CA VAL A 84 11.95 13.11 4.44
C VAL A 84 10.67 12.83 5.21
N ALA A 85 9.59 12.68 4.48
CA ALA A 85 8.32 12.26 5.03
C ALA A 85 8.40 10.79 5.50
N SER A 86 8.04 10.53 6.76
CA SER A 86 8.09 9.18 7.35
C SER A 86 7.27 8.14 6.57
N TRP A 87 6.18 8.56 5.94
CA TRP A 87 5.31 7.70 5.14
C TRP A 87 5.91 7.26 3.79
N LEU A 88 7.05 7.84 3.37
CA LEU A 88 7.73 7.52 2.12
C LEU A 88 8.96 6.61 2.32
N VAL A 89 9.20 6.17 3.56
CA VAL A 89 10.34 5.32 3.93
C VAL A 89 9.92 4.22 4.93
N THR A 90 10.76 3.22 5.18
CA THR A 90 10.54 2.15 6.18
C THR A 90 11.79 1.86 7.00
N ASN A 91 11.68 1.36 8.25
CA ASN A 91 12.78 1.20 9.23
C ASN A 91 13.69 -0.04 9.00
N GLY A 92 13.99 -0.36 7.73
CA GLY A 92 14.84 -1.48 7.36
C GLY A 92 14.71 -1.78 5.88
N HIS A 93 15.47 -2.75 5.37
CA HIS A 93 15.21 -3.33 4.05
C HIS A 93 13.71 -3.62 3.93
N ILE A 94 13.07 -3.15 2.86
CA ILE A 94 11.72 -3.59 2.55
C ILE A 94 11.82 -5.11 2.51
N LYS A 95 11.15 -5.80 3.44
CA LYS A 95 10.97 -7.23 3.28
C LYS A 95 10.08 -7.36 2.06
N ASP A 96 10.70 -7.69 0.92
CA ASP A 96 9.96 -7.99 -0.30
C ASP A 96 9.01 -9.13 0.07
N VAL A 97 7.72 -8.81 0.10
CA VAL A 97 6.69 -9.75 0.51
C VAL A 97 6.50 -10.69 -0.66
N THR A 98 6.99 -11.92 -0.52
CA THR A 98 6.89 -12.92 -1.59
C THR A 98 5.67 -13.83 -1.42
N GLN A 99 5.06 -13.81 -0.23
CA GLN A 99 3.93 -14.66 0.15
C GLN A 99 2.84 -13.86 0.86
N LEU A 100 1.58 -14.26 0.67
CA LEU A 100 0.43 -13.62 1.32
C LEU A 100 0.53 -13.63 2.85
N SER A 101 1.11 -14.68 3.43
CA SER A 101 1.30 -14.81 4.89
C SER A 101 2.21 -13.75 5.50
N GLU A 102 3.02 -13.09 4.69
CA GLU A 102 3.91 -12.01 5.11
C GLU A 102 3.29 -10.62 4.86
N ALA A 103 2.18 -10.58 4.12
CA ALA A 103 1.56 -9.35 3.64
C ALA A 103 0.63 -8.75 4.70
N THR A 104 0.68 -7.42 4.80
CA THR A 104 -0.41 -6.60 5.34
C THR A 104 -1.21 -6.00 4.18
N VAL A 105 -2.48 -6.35 4.06
CA VAL A 105 -3.38 -5.84 3.02
C VAL A 105 -4.48 -4.99 3.66
N VAL A 106 -4.67 -3.78 3.15
CA VAL A 106 -5.82 -2.94 3.49
C VAL A 106 -6.92 -3.13 2.47
N LEU A 107 -8.12 -3.43 2.95
CA LEU A 107 -9.32 -3.48 2.13
C LEU A 107 -10.22 -2.29 2.49
N ASP A 108 -10.65 -1.57 1.49
CA ASP A 108 -11.49 -0.39 1.62
C ASP A 108 -12.86 -0.63 0.99
N PRO A 109 -13.86 -1.06 1.77
CA PRO A 109 -15.22 -1.05 1.28
C PRO A 109 -15.66 0.41 1.10
N GLY A 110 -15.87 0.82 -0.15
CA GLY A 110 -16.30 2.17 -0.52
C GLY A 110 -17.56 2.62 0.22
N HIS A 111 -17.73 3.94 0.37
CA HIS A 111 -18.91 4.54 1.02
C HIS A 111 -19.09 4.11 2.49
N GLY A 112 -20.32 4.13 3.00
CA GLY A 112 -20.68 3.68 4.35
C GLY A 112 -21.29 4.80 5.22
N GLY A 113 -22.15 4.38 6.15
CA GLY A 113 -22.92 5.27 7.01
C GLY A 113 -23.86 6.14 6.18
N SER A 114 -23.68 7.46 6.29
CA SER A 114 -24.48 8.47 5.58
C SER A 114 -24.23 8.54 4.07
N ASP A 115 -23.15 7.93 3.59
CA ASP A 115 -22.83 7.85 2.16
C ASP A 115 -23.30 6.49 1.63
N SER A 116 -24.38 6.47 0.86
CA SER A 116 -24.93 5.26 0.24
C SER A 116 -24.07 4.70 -0.90
N GLY A 117 -23.25 5.56 -1.51
CA GLY A 117 -22.77 5.37 -2.87
C GLY A 117 -23.90 5.41 -3.89
N ALA A 118 -23.65 4.85 -5.07
CA ALA A 118 -24.64 4.75 -6.13
C ALA A 118 -25.81 3.84 -5.74
N LEU A 119 -26.95 4.04 -6.39
CA LEU A 119 -28.16 3.26 -6.19
C LEU A 119 -28.39 2.33 -7.38
N SER A 120 -28.81 1.10 -7.11
CA SER A 120 -29.37 0.23 -8.16
C SER A 120 -30.69 0.80 -8.69
N ALA A 121 -31.18 0.25 -9.81
CA ALA A 121 -32.47 0.64 -10.38
C ALA A 121 -33.67 0.46 -9.42
N ASN A 122 -33.53 -0.38 -8.39
CA ASN A 122 -34.52 -0.61 -7.33
C ASN A 122 -34.11 -0.04 -5.96
N GLY A 123 -33.18 0.92 -5.92
CA GLY A 123 -32.84 1.69 -4.72
C GLY A 123 -31.97 0.97 -3.69
N ARG A 124 -31.27 -0.10 -4.07
CA ARG A 124 -30.28 -0.75 -3.20
C ARG A 124 -28.96 0.01 -3.24
N GLU A 125 -28.34 0.15 -2.09
CA GLU A 125 -27.18 1.01 -1.90
C GLU A 125 -25.86 0.26 -2.13
N GLU A 126 -24.94 0.87 -2.87
CA GLU A 126 -23.60 0.38 -3.17
C GLU A 126 -22.81 -0.02 -1.92
N LYS A 127 -22.87 0.79 -0.85
CA LYS A 127 -22.16 0.57 0.41
C LYS A 127 -22.38 -0.82 1.02
N THR A 128 -23.53 -1.44 0.75
CA THR A 128 -23.89 -2.78 1.22
C THR A 128 -23.03 -3.82 0.50
N TYR A 129 -22.94 -3.73 -0.82
CA TYR A 129 -22.24 -4.70 -1.65
C TYR A 129 -20.72 -4.54 -1.57
N THR A 130 -20.22 -3.31 -1.42
CA THR A 130 -18.78 -3.09 -1.22
C THR A 130 -18.30 -3.74 0.08
N LEU A 131 -19.10 -3.65 1.14
CA LEU A 131 -18.82 -4.32 2.42
C LEU A 131 -18.84 -5.86 2.29
N ILE A 132 -19.79 -6.41 1.53
CA ILE A 132 -19.86 -7.86 1.27
C ILE A 132 -18.59 -8.34 0.55
N PHE A 133 -18.20 -7.69 -0.54
CA PHE A 133 -17.01 -8.06 -1.31
C PHE A 133 -15.75 -7.98 -0.45
N ALA A 134 -15.56 -6.87 0.25
CA ALA A 134 -14.39 -6.67 1.12
C ALA A 134 -14.31 -7.71 2.24
N ASN A 135 -15.44 -8.09 2.85
CA ASN A 135 -15.48 -9.14 3.88
C ASN A 135 -15.12 -10.53 3.34
N LEU A 136 -15.60 -10.87 2.14
CA LEU A 136 -15.27 -12.16 1.51
C LEU A 136 -13.78 -12.26 1.17
N VAL A 137 -13.22 -11.20 0.59
CA VAL A 137 -11.79 -11.09 0.31
C VAL A 137 -10.99 -11.15 1.61
N ALA A 138 -11.42 -10.42 2.65
CA ALA A 138 -10.79 -10.44 3.97
C ALA A 138 -10.74 -11.85 4.56
N LYS A 139 -11.86 -12.57 4.53
CA LYS A 139 -11.95 -13.96 5.01
C LYS A 139 -10.95 -14.86 4.29
N LYS A 140 -10.91 -14.80 2.94
CA LYS A 140 -10.05 -15.66 2.12
C LYS A 140 -8.56 -15.30 2.22
N LEU A 141 -8.22 -14.02 2.41
CA LEU A 141 -6.85 -13.56 2.68
C LEU A 141 -6.37 -14.00 4.06
N ARG A 142 -7.18 -13.81 5.10
CA ARG A 142 -6.86 -14.25 6.47
C ARG A 142 -6.64 -15.76 6.54
N ALA A 143 -7.44 -16.55 5.80
CA ALA A 143 -7.27 -18.00 5.70
C ALA A 143 -5.92 -18.41 5.06
N ARG A 144 -5.24 -17.50 4.35
CA ARG A 144 -3.90 -17.69 3.78
C ARG A 144 -2.78 -17.02 4.60
N GLY A 145 -3.09 -16.60 5.83
CA GLY A 145 -2.14 -16.02 6.77
C GLY A 145 -1.89 -14.52 6.61
N ALA A 146 -2.52 -13.84 5.64
CA ALA A 146 -2.32 -12.42 5.46
C ALA A 146 -2.90 -11.61 6.63
N LYS A 147 -2.20 -10.56 7.04
CA LYS A 147 -2.75 -9.56 7.96
C LYS A 147 -3.70 -8.66 7.18
N VAL A 148 -4.99 -8.70 7.51
CA VAL A 148 -6.01 -7.89 6.81
C VAL A 148 -6.60 -6.84 7.71
N ILE A 149 -6.49 -5.59 7.29
CA ILE A 149 -7.09 -4.42 7.93
C ILE A 149 -8.17 -3.87 7.01
N MET A 150 -9.34 -3.53 7.55
CA MET A 150 -10.39 -2.91 6.75
C MET A 150 -10.55 -1.46 7.18
N THR A 151 -10.86 -0.56 6.24
CA THR A 151 -11.15 0.85 6.58
C THR A 151 -12.46 0.98 7.38
N ARG A 152 -13.43 0.08 7.13
CA ARG A 152 -14.62 -0.14 7.95
C ARG A 152 -15.00 -1.63 7.98
N HIS A 153 -15.62 -2.06 9.08
CA HIS A 153 -16.09 -3.43 9.29
C HIS A 153 -17.62 -3.56 9.32
N SER A 154 -18.32 -2.43 9.31
CA SER A 154 -19.78 -2.31 9.36
C SER A 154 -20.23 -1.11 8.52
N ASP A 155 -21.53 -0.80 8.57
CA ASP A 155 -22.10 0.37 7.90
C ASP A 155 -21.80 1.67 8.68
N THR A 156 -20.55 2.14 8.58
CA THR A 156 -20.07 3.35 9.25
C THR A 156 -19.39 4.29 8.27
N THR A 157 -19.58 5.60 8.47
CA THR A 157 -18.90 6.63 7.68
C THR A 157 -17.39 6.64 7.97
N VAL A 158 -16.58 6.55 6.92
CA VAL A 158 -15.13 6.77 6.97
C VAL A 158 -14.78 7.92 6.02
N PRO A 159 -14.21 9.04 6.51
CA PRO A 159 -13.81 10.16 5.66
C PRO A 159 -12.83 9.72 4.57
N LEU A 160 -13.01 10.24 3.35
CA LEU A 160 -12.25 9.81 2.17
C LEU A 160 -10.73 9.92 2.37
N TYR A 161 -10.25 11.00 3.00
CA TYR A 161 -8.83 11.23 3.29
C TYR A 161 -8.25 10.27 4.33
N LYS A 162 -9.08 9.66 5.19
CA LYS A 162 -8.63 8.70 6.22
C LYS A 162 -8.30 7.34 5.63
N ARG A 163 -9.00 6.94 4.55
CA ARG A 163 -8.85 5.62 3.92
C ARG A 163 -7.41 5.31 3.48
N PRO A 164 -6.69 6.17 2.72
CA PRO A 164 -5.28 5.93 2.39
C PRO A 164 -4.34 6.06 3.61
N GLN A 165 -4.71 6.82 4.64
CA GLN A 165 -3.94 6.90 5.89
C GLN A 165 -3.91 5.56 6.62
N VAL A 166 -5.01 4.78 6.59
CA VAL A 166 -5.06 3.43 7.20
C VAL A 166 -3.95 2.55 6.62
N ALA A 167 -3.75 2.55 5.29
CA ALA A 167 -2.70 1.77 4.64
C ALA A 167 -1.30 2.24 5.05
N THR A 168 -1.10 3.55 5.06
CA THR A 168 0.20 4.15 5.41
C THR A 168 0.58 3.90 6.87
N THR A 169 -0.33 4.16 7.82
CA THR A 169 -0.10 4.00 9.26
C THR A 169 0.16 2.55 9.66
N ASN A 170 -0.39 1.60 8.90
CA ASN A 170 -0.20 0.18 9.17
C ASN A 170 0.90 -0.47 8.33
N SER A 171 1.71 0.33 7.63
CA SER A 171 2.79 -0.17 6.77
C SER A 171 2.32 -1.26 5.79
N ALA A 172 1.13 -1.08 5.21
CA ALA A 172 0.53 -2.07 4.33
C ALA A 172 1.35 -2.26 3.04
N ASN A 173 1.27 -3.47 2.48
CA ASN A 173 1.91 -3.87 1.23
C ASN A 173 0.98 -3.66 0.03
N ALA A 174 -0.34 -3.74 0.22
CA ALA A 174 -1.33 -3.46 -0.81
C ALA A 174 -2.60 -2.81 -0.22
N PHE A 175 -3.24 -1.96 -1.01
CA PHE A 175 -4.54 -1.36 -0.73
C PHE A 175 -5.51 -1.68 -1.87
N ILE A 176 -6.70 -2.19 -1.55
CA ILE A 176 -7.74 -2.47 -2.53
C ILE A 176 -9.03 -1.81 -2.06
N SER A 177 -9.53 -0.86 -2.84
CA SER A 177 -10.86 -0.29 -2.66
C SER A 177 -11.88 -1.01 -3.55
N PHE A 178 -13.07 -1.25 -3.02
CA PHE A 178 -14.18 -1.90 -3.72
C PHE A 178 -15.32 -0.93 -3.89
N HIS A 179 -15.79 -0.80 -5.13
CA HIS A 179 -16.88 0.05 -5.57
C HIS A 179 -17.71 -0.66 -6.66
N PHE A 180 -18.84 -0.06 -7.03
CA PHE A 180 -19.59 -0.43 -8.22
C PHE A 180 -19.93 0.82 -9.03
N ASP A 181 -19.74 0.72 -10.34
CA ASP A 181 -19.92 1.83 -11.26
C ASP A 181 -21.42 2.15 -11.41
N SER A 182 -21.72 3.31 -11.98
CA SER A 182 -23.08 3.68 -12.36
C SER A 182 -23.05 4.57 -13.59
N SER A 183 -24.03 4.43 -14.47
CA SER A 183 -24.22 5.29 -15.64
C SER A 183 -25.32 6.32 -15.42
N ASP A 184 -25.27 7.47 -16.09
CA ASP A 184 -26.29 8.52 -15.97
C ASP A 184 -27.70 8.02 -16.29
N VAL A 185 -27.80 7.10 -17.27
CA VAL A 185 -29.03 6.40 -17.63
C VAL A 185 -28.89 4.94 -17.22
N ALA A 186 -29.82 4.45 -16.40
CA ALA A 186 -29.83 3.05 -15.96
C ALA A 186 -29.83 2.08 -17.15
N ASN A 187 -29.20 0.91 -16.99
CA ASN A 187 -29.12 -0.14 -18.01
C ASN A 187 -28.37 0.23 -19.31
N THR A 188 -27.50 1.25 -19.32
CA THR A 188 -26.74 1.65 -20.53
C THR A 188 -25.26 1.27 -20.51
N ALA A 189 -24.71 0.88 -19.36
CA ALA A 189 -23.32 0.45 -19.22
C ALA A 189 -23.21 -0.89 -18.47
N SER A 190 -22.13 -1.62 -18.71
CA SER A 190 -21.90 -2.95 -18.12
C SER A 190 -20.42 -3.27 -18.07
N GLY A 191 -20.07 -4.19 -17.16
CA GLY A 191 -18.74 -4.72 -16.98
C GLY A 191 -18.00 -4.15 -15.78
N PHE A 192 -16.84 -4.72 -15.49
CA PHE A 192 -16.01 -4.35 -14.35
C PHE A 192 -14.66 -3.80 -14.81
N THR A 193 -14.06 -2.91 -14.01
CA THR A 193 -12.77 -2.27 -14.30
C THR A 193 -11.90 -2.24 -13.05
N CYS A 194 -10.59 -2.49 -13.21
CA CYS A 194 -9.62 -2.33 -12.14
C CYS A 194 -8.76 -1.07 -12.36
N TYR A 195 -8.97 -0.06 -11.53
CA TYR A 195 -8.31 1.24 -11.63
C TYR A 195 -7.02 1.30 -10.83
N TYR A 196 -6.03 2.01 -11.38
CA TYR A 196 -4.82 2.43 -10.70
C TYR A 196 -4.59 3.93 -10.91
N TYR A 197 -3.85 4.57 -10.01
CA TYR A 197 -3.37 5.94 -10.22
C TYR A 197 -1.88 5.98 -10.60
N HIS A 198 -1.03 5.35 -9.77
CA HIS A 198 0.41 5.37 -9.96
C HIS A 198 0.86 4.31 -10.98
N ALA A 199 1.58 4.72 -12.03
CA ALA A 199 1.99 3.84 -13.13
C ALA A 199 3.03 2.75 -12.76
N GLY A 200 3.59 2.80 -11.55
CA GLY A 200 4.53 1.80 -11.03
C GLY A 200 3.80 0.58 -10.44
N ASP A 201 4.05 0.31 -9.16
CA ASP A 201 3.59 -0.90 -8.50
C ASP A 201 2.06 -1.00 -8.37
N SER A 202 1.34 0.12 -8.37
CA SER A 202 -0.13 0.10 -8.42
C SER A 202 -0.66 -0.41 -9.75
N LYS A 203 -0.05 -0.03 -10.87
CA LYS A 203 -0.42 -0.56 -12.20
C LYS A 203 -0.13 -2.06 -12.31
N LYS A 204 1.02 -2.51 -11.82
CA LYS A 204 1.38 -3.94 -11.77
C LYS A 204 0.40 -4.74 -10.90
N LEU A 205 0.02 -4.20 -9.74
CA LEU A 205 -1.00 -4.79 -8.87
C LEU A 205 -2.36 -4.88 -9.59
N ALA A 206 -2.80 -3.80 -10.24
CA ALA A 206 -4.05 -3.80 -11.00
C ALA A 206 -4.04 -4.86 -12.11
N GLN A 207 -2.93 -4.98 -12.84
CA GLN A 207 -2.77 -5.98 -13.90
C GLN A 207 -2.79 -7.40 -13.35
N ALA A 208 -2.05 -7.67 -12.27
CA ALA A 208 -2.01 -8.99 -11.64
C ALA A 208 -3.39 -9.43 -11.14
N VAL A 209 -4.16 -8.50 -10.53
CA VAL A 209 -5.54 -8.77 -10.10
C VAL A 209 -6.46 -8.98 -11.31
N ASN A 210 -6.45 -8.06 -12.28
CA ASN A 210 -7.34 -8.14 -13.43
C ASN A 210 -7.11 -9.40 -14.28
N GLN A 211 -5.86 -9.87 -14.40
CA GLN A 211 -5.51 -11.11 -15.10
C GLN A 211 -6.08 -12.37 -14.45
N LYS A 212 -6.43 -12.33 -13.16
CA LYS A 212 -7.08 -13.44 -12.46
C LYS A 212 -8.60 -13.36 -12.48
N MET A 213 -9.17 -12.21 -12.82
CA MET A 213 -10.61 -12.00 -12.97
C MET A 213 -11.10 -12.55 -14.33
N THR A 214 -10.95 -13.86 -14.51
CA THR A 214 -11.42 -14.63 -15.67
C THR A 214 -12.72 -15.36 -15.34
N ASP A 215 -13.47 -15.77 -16.37
CA ASP A 215 -14.67 -16.62 -16.21
C ASP A 215 -15.77 -15.99 -15.34
N LEU A 216 -15.82 -14.65 -15.34
CA LEU A 216 -16.90 -13.88 -14.73
C LEU A 216 -18.00 -13.60 -15.77
N PRO A 217 -19.28 -13.58 -15.38
CA PRO A 217 -20.41 -13.32 -16.29
C PRO A 217 -20.49 -11.88 -16.80
N LEU A 218 -19.76 -10.96 -16.15
CA LEU A 218 -19.66 -9.55 -16.54
C LEU A 218 -18.43 -9.33 -17.42
N THR A 219 -18.52 -8.39 -18.35
CA THR A 219 -17.41 -8.06 -19.26
C THR A 219 -16.23 -7.49 -18.49
N ASN A 220 -15.05 -8.07 -18.66
CA ASN A 220 -13.80 -7.52 -18.14
C ASN A 220 -13.37 -6.33 -19.01
N ARG A 221 -13.42 -5.11 -18.48
CA ARG A 221 -13.03 -3.88 -19.18
C ARG A 221 -11.54 -3.55 -19.03
N GLY A 222 -10.78 -4.44 -18.39
CA GLY A 222 -9.35 -4.31 -18.20
C GLY A 222 -8.95 -3.42 -17.04
N THR A 223 -7.72 -2.92 -17.13
CA THR A 223 -7.19 -1.93 -16.20
C THR A 223 -7.18 -0.55 -16.82
N ASN A 224 -7.42 0.47 -16.00
CA ASN A 224 -7.40 1.85 -16.47
C ASN A 224 -6.81 2.81 -15.43
N PHE A 225 -6.33 3.97 -15.88
CA PHE A 225 -6.00 5.06 -14.99
C PHE A 225 -7.29 5.65 -14.38
N GLY A 226 -7.28 5.93 -13.07
CA GLY A 226 -8.39 6.58 -12.37
C GLY A 226 -7.91 7.58 -11.34
N ASN A 227 -8.42 8.82 -11.38
CA ASN A 227 -8.07 9.89 -10.44
C ASN A 227 -8.94 9.87 -9.17
N TYR A 228 -8.96 8.74 -8.46
CA TYR A 228 -9.70 8.59 -7.21
C TYR A 228 -8.80 8.85 -6.00
N LEU A 229 -9.26 9.65 -5.04
CA LEU A 229 -8.44 10.09 -3.90
C LEU A 229 -7.78 8.92 -3.16
N VAL A 230 -8.53 7.84 -2.91
CA VAL A 230 -8.07 6.69 -2.11
C VAL A 230 -6.89 5.92 -2.73
N ILE A 231 -6.71 6.00 -4.05
CA ILE A 231 -5.56 5.41 -4.77
C ILE A 231 -4.53 6.47 -5.20
N ARG A 232 -4.95 7.73 -5.41
CA ARG A 232 -4.04 8.85 -5.71
C ARG A 232 -3.17 9.20 -4.50
N ASP A 233 -3.81 9.42 -3.35
CA ASP A 233 -3.17 9.90 -2.12
C ASP A 233 -2.63 8.74 -1.26
N ASN A 234 -2.50 7.55 -1.87
CA ASN A 234 -1.95 6.37 -1.23
C ASN A 234 -0.45 6.26 -1.50
N ALA A 235 0.34 6.04 -0.45
CA ALA A 235 1.80 5.95 -0.54
C ALA A 235 2.30 4.52 -0.86
N ILE A 236 1.38 3.57 -1.00
CA ILE A 236 1.66 2.15 -1.25
C ILE A 236 0.93 1.67 -2.51
N PRO A 237 1.23 0.47 -3.05
CA PRO A 237 0.50 -0.08 -4.18
C PRO A 237 -1.01 -0.14 -3.92
N ALA A 238 -1.79 0.62 -4.69
CA ALA A 238 -3.21 0.85 -4.43
C ALA A 238 -4.05 0.76 -5.70
N ILE A 239 -5.14 0.00 -5.61
CA ILE A 239 -6.10 -0.18 -6.71
C ILE A 239 -7.54 0.06 -6.22
N LEU A 240 -8.42 0.36 -7.17
CA LEU A 240 -9.86 0.45 -6.95
C LEU A 240 -10.56 -0.45 -7.97
N ILE A 241 -11.40 -1.36 -7.50
CA ILE A 241 -12.16 -2.27 -8.35
C ILE A 241 -13.59 -1.79 -8.43
N GLU A 242 -14.03 -1.43 -9.64
CA GLU A 242 -15.44 -1.25 -9.97
C GLU A 242 -16.00 -2.60 -10.41
N GLY A 243 -16.76 -3.26 -9.53
CA GLY A 243 -17.15 -4.68 -9.68
C GLY A 243 -18.34 -4.95 -10.62
N GLY A 244 -18.71 -4.01 -11.48
CA GLY A 244 -19.94 -4.01 -12.28
C GLY A 244 -20.70 -2.70 -12.16
N TYR A 245 -21.72 -2.49 -13.00
CA TYR A 245 -22.59 -1.31 -12.92
C TYR A 245 -23.81 -1.59 -12.03
N ILE A 246 -23.92 -0.93 -10.87
CA ILE A 246 -24.97 -1.20 -9.89
C ILE A 246 -26.38 -0.88 -10.41
N ASN A 247 -26.49 0.12 -11.30
CA ASN A 247 -27.76 0.55 -11.91
C ASN A 247 -28.03 -0.11 -13.27
N THR A 248 -27.34 -1.21 -13.58
CA THR A 248 -27.67 -2.09 -14.70
C THR A 248 -28.19 -3.41 -14.15
N ASP A 249 -29.44 -3.74 -14.43
CA ASP A 249 -30.16 -4.89 -13.85
C ASP A 249 -29.43 -6.22 -14.08
N ARG A 250 -28.79 -6.38 -15.25
CA ARG A 250 -27.98 -7.57 -15.56
C ARG A 250 -26.76 -7.67 -14.65
N ASP A 251 -26.02 -6.58 -14.51
CA ASP A 251 -24.82 -6.51 -13.66
C ASP A 251 -25.20 -6.67 -12.20
N PHE A 252 -26.24 -5.97 -11.76
CA PHE A 252 -26.71 -6.01 -10.38
C PHE A 252 -27.17 -7.41 -9.94
N ARG A 253 -27.86 -8.16 -10.82
CA ARG A 253 -28.17 -9.59 -10.56
C ARG A 253 -26.92 -10.41 -10.28
N MET A 254 -25.80 -10.12 -10.97
CA MET A 254 -24.52 -10.79 -10.70
C MET A 254 -23.88 -10.27 -9.41
N ILE A 255 -23.84 -8.96 -9.19
CA ILE A 255 -23.29 -8.34 -7.96
C ILE A 255 -23.94 -8.92 -6.70
N GLN A 256 -25.25 -9.21 -6.74
CA GLN A 256 -26.00 -9.81 -5.65
C GLN A 256 -25.74 -11.32 -5.46
N SER A 257 -25.29 -12.01 -6.51
CA SER A 257 -25.09 -13.45 -6.49
C SER A 257 -23.90 -13.86 -5.64
N SER A 258 -24.12 -14.77 -4.70
CA SER A 258 -23.04 -15.34 -3.88
C SER A 258 -21.98 -16.05 -4.72
N ALA A 259 -22.34 -16.62 -5.88
CA ALA A 259 -21.38 -17.27 -6.78
C ALA A 259 -20.42 -16.23 -7.39
N TYR A 260 -20.96 -15.11 -7.87
CA TYR A 260 -20.17 -14.01 -8.42
C TYR A 260 -19.27 -13.38 -7.36
N GLN A 261 -19.84 -13.07 -6.18
CA GLN A 261 -19.13 -12.50 -5.04
C GLN A 261 -17.94 -13.38 -4.61
N ASN A 262 -18.16 -14.70 -4.50
CA ASN A 262 -17.09 -15.63 -4.13
C ASN A 262 -16.02 -15.75 -5.21
N LYS A 263 -16.41 -15.82 -6.49
CA LYS A 263 -15.48 -15.91 -7.61
C LYS A 263 -14.59 -14.66 -7.69
N VAL A 264 -15.18 -13.46 -7.61
CA VAL A 264 -14.40 -12.20 -7.55
C VAL A 264 -13.45 -12.22 -6.35
N ALA A 265 -13.91 -12.66 -5.18
CA ALA A 265 -13.06 -12.72 -4.01
C ALA A 265 -11.89 -13.73 -4.15
N ASP A 266 -12.12 -14.87 -4.79
CA ASP A 266 -11.06 -15.84 -5.12
C ASP A 266 -10.06 -15.26 -6.12
N ASP A 267 -10.54 -14.58 -7.16
CA ASP A 267 -9.71 -13.98 -8.20
C ASP A 267 -8.84 -12.84 -7.66
N VAL A 268 -9.39 -11.99 -6.79
CA VAL A 268 -8.63 -10.92 -6.11
C VAL A 268 -7.52 -11.52 -5.24
N VAL A 269 -7.81 -12.59 -4.50
CA VAL A 269 -6.81 -13.28 -3.68
C VAL A 269 -5.72 -13.91 -4.54
N ALA A 270 -6.10 -14.58 -5.63
CA ALA A 270 -5.15 -15.16 -6.57
C ALA A 270 -4.28 -14.09 -7.25
N GLY A 271 -4.87 -12.93 -7.55
CA GLY A 271 -4.18 -11.77 -8.12
C GLY A 271 -3.14 -11.18 -7.18
N LEU A 272 -3.52 -10.96 -5.91
CA LEU A 272 -2.59 -10.52 -4.87
C LEU A 272 -1.44 -11.52 -4.66
N GLN A 273 -1.75 -12.83 -4.64
CA GLN A 273 -0.73 -13.86 -4.53
C GLN A 273 0.25 -13.83 -5.70
N ALA A 274 -0.24 -13.65 -6.93
CA ALA A 274 0.60 -13.52 -8.11
C ALA A 274 1.47 -12.25 -8.09
N TYR A 275 0.89 -11.13 -7.64
CA TYR A 275 1.58 -9.87 -7.49
C TYR A 275 2.78 -9.99 -6.53
N PHE A 276 2.56 -10.43 -5.30
CA PHE A 276 3.62 -10.58 -4.29
C PHE A 276 4.68 -11.60 -4.69
N LYS A 277 4.33 -12.65 -5.44
CA LYS A 277 5.34 -13.61 -5.91
C LYS A 277 6.36 -12.98 -6.89
N THR A 278 6.01 -11.86 -7.54
CA THR A 278 6.76 -11.31 -8.68
C THR A 278 7.29 -9.89 -8.45
N HIS A 279 6.92 -9.24 -7.35
CA HIS A 279 7.21 -7.84 -7.04
C HIS A 279 7.34 -7.65 -5.53
#